data_AF-A0A3B9EJ95-F1
#
_entry.id   AF-A0A3B9EJ95-F1
#
_cell.length_a   1.000
_cell.length_b   1.000
_cell.length_c   1.000
_cell.angle_alpha   90.00
_cell.angle_beta   90.00
_cell.angle_gamma   90.00
#
_symmetry.space_group_name_H-M   'P 1'
#
loop_
_entity.id
_entity.type
_entity.pdbx_description
1 polymer ?
#
loop_
_entity_poly.entity_id
_entity_poly.type
_entity_poly.pdbx_seq_one_letter_code
_entity_poly.pdbx_strand_id
1 'polypeptide(L)'
;MADLSVAQRAALAQLIERCPDRVLSQLSGLAGTMAGDRSAALRDMIEVEALDRRRRNIAFGPLLPMFQPRADGLPGGGFPPVVLGRLWRSSTRNEPELLPQLDRDDDLSRMIADRLCLSAAFALRDRAGEVWPEAASAEATAQAQELAACLDLAATARRALPHLPDWINRSGPEAAAELKLALRQAAGIAPDGASRLLEIIFAHLEDARLILRIAALAA
;
A
#
# COMPACT_ATOMS: atom_id res chain seq x y z
N MET A 1 -33.69 24.25 -1.90
CA MET A 1 -32.29 24.49 -2.32
C MET A 1 -31.78 23.21 -2.96
N ALA A 2 -31.06 23.30 -4.08
CA ALA A 2 -30.84 22.15 -4.97
C ALA A 2 -29.48 21.48 -4.71
N ASP A 3 -29.53 20.34 -4.02
CA ASP A 3 -28.43 19.40 -3.86
C ASP A 3 -27.97 18.81 -5.20
N LEU A 4 -26.82 18.12 -5.22
CA LEU A 4 -26.32 17.39 -6.38
C LEU A 4 -27.27 16.23 -6.74
N SER A 5 -27.60 16.11 -8.03
CA SER A 5 -28.36 14.96 -8.51
C SER A 5 -27.53 13.67 -8.42
N VAL A 6 -28.19 12.50 -8.42
CA VAL A 6 -27.51 11.19 -8.42
C VAL A 6 -26.50 11.06 -9.57
N ALA A 7 -26.87 11.53 -10.76
CA ALA A 7 -25.97 11.51 -11.92
C ALA A 7 -24.75 12.43 -11.73
N GLN A 8 -24.95 13.61 -11.12
CA GLN A 8 -23.84 14.52 -10.81
C GLN A 8 -22.90 13.95 -9.75
N ARG A 9 -23.44 13.31 -8.71
CA ARG A 9 -22.64 12.62 -7.69
C ARG A 9 -21.84 11.46 -8.30
N ALA A 10 -22.44 10.65 -9.16
CA ALA A 10 -21.74 9.56 -9.83
C ALA A 10 -20.61 10.06 -10.74
N ALA A 11 -20.85 11.13 -11.51
CA ALA A 11 -19.83 11.72 -12.39
C ALA A 11 -18.67 12.34 -11.58
N LEU A 12 -18.97 13.07 -10.50
CA LEU A 12 -17.96 13.65 -9.62
C LEU A 12 -17.14 12.57 -8.89
N ALA A 13 -17.78 11.49 -8.43
CA ALA A 13 -17.08 10.37 -7.80
C ALA A 13 -16.05 9.74 -8.76
N GLN A 14 -16.42 9.51 -10.02
CA GLN A 14 -15.50 8.97 -11.03
C GLN A 14 -14.32 9.91 -11.33
N LEU A 15 -14.54 11.23 -11.30
CA LEU A 15 -13.47 12.21 -11.48
C LEU A 15 -12.53 12.22 -10.27
N ILE A 16 -13.09 12.27 -9.06
CA ILE A 16 -12.36 12.25 -7.79
C ILE A 16 -11.48 10.99 -7.68
N GLU A 17 -12.04 9.80 -7.98
CA GLU A 17 -11.30 8.52 -7.96
C GLU A 17 -10.06 8.55 -8.88
N ARG A 18 -10.14 9.25 -10.02
CA ARG A 18 -9.05 9.33 -11.01
C ARG A 18 -8.05 10.45 -10.73
N CYS A 19 -8.35 11.38 -9.83
CA CYS A 19 -7.44 12.47 -9.49
C CYS A 19 -6.21 11.96 -8.74
N PRO A 20 -4.99 12.43 -9.07
CA PRO A 20 -3.80 12.22 -8.23
C PRO A 20 -3.98 12.85 -6.84
N ASP A 21 -3.31 12.31 -5.82
CA ASP A 21 -3.45 12.78 -4.43
C ASP A 21 -3.15 14.28 -4.28
N ARG A 22 -2.13 14.80 -4.98
CA ARG A 22 -1.80 16.24 -4.98
C ARG A 22 -2.97 17.10 -5.46
N VAL A 23 -3.66 16.65 -6.50
CA VAL A 23 -4.81 17.37 -7.08
C VAL A 23 -6.01 17.26 -6.13
N LEU A 24 -6.23 16.09 -5.52
CA LEU A 24 -7.28 15.89 -4.53
C LEU A 24 -7.11 16.85 -3.32
N SER A 25 -5.89 17.00 -2.83
CA SER A 25 -5.57 17.96 -1.75
C SER A 25 -5.84 19.42 -2.16
N GLN A 26 -5.52 19.78 -3.40
CA GLN A 26 -5.82 21.12 -3.93
C GLN A 26 -7.33 21.35 -4.06
N LEU A 27 -8.08 20.36 -4.56
CA LEU A 27 -9.53 20.40 -4.67
C LEU A 27 -10.20 20.54 -3.30
N SER A 28 -9.69 19.84 -2.28
CA SER A 28 -10.15 19.98 -0.90
C SER A 28 -10.01 21.42 -0.39
N GLY A 29 -8.84 22.03 -0.62
CA GLY A 29 -8.59 23.42 -0.22
C GLY A 29 -9.50 24.43 -0.95
N LEU A 30 -9.70 24.25 -2.26
CA LEU A 30 -10.58 25.09 -3.05
C LEU A 30 -12.05 24.95 -2.62
N ALA A 31 -12.54 23.72 -2.46
CA ALA A 31 -13.90 23.45 -2.03
C ALA A 31 -14.19 24.03 -0.63
N GLY A 32 -13.16 24.11 0.24
CA GLY A 32 -13.22 24.78 1.54
C GLY A 32 -13.52 26.28 1.50
N THR A 33 -13.24 26.95 0.38
CA THR A 33 -13.48 28.41 0.22
C THR A 33 -14.82 28.73 -0.45
N MET A 34 -15.53 27.71 -0.94
CA MET A 34 -16.81 27.87 -1.65
C MET A 34 -18.02 27.73 -0.72
N ALA A 35 -19.01 28.60 -0.87
CA ALA A 35 -20.28 28.52 -0.14
C ALA A 35 -21.36 27.70 -0.88
N GLY A 36 -22.37 27.24 -0.16
CA GLY A 36 -23.58 26.59 -0.70
C GLY A 36 -23.59 25.06 -0.67
N ASP A 37 -24.80 24.48 -0.77
CA ASP A 37 -25.07 23.04 -0.57
C ASP A 37 -24.27 22.13 -1.52
N ARG A 38 -24.13 22.51 -2.80
CA ARG A 38 -23.34 21.72 -3.77
C ARG A 38 -21.85 21.70 -3.44
N SER A 39 -21.33 22.80 -2.90
CA SER A 39 -19.94 22.91 -2.45
C SER A 39 -19.72 22.09 -1.18
N ALA A 40 -20.70 22.02 -0.28
CA ALA A 40 -20.69 21.11 0.87
C ALA A 40 -20.68 19.65 0.41
N ALA A 41 -21.58 19.25 -0.49
CA ALA A 41 -21.63 17.89 -1.02
C ALA A 41 -20.34 17.46 -1.73
N LEU A 42 -19.67 18.38 -2.47
CA LEU A 42 -18.38 18.10 -3.07
C LEU A 42 -17.26 17.92 -2.02
N ARG A 43 -17.26 18.71 -0.94
CA ARG A 43 -16.30 18.54 0.18
C ARG A 43 -16.47 17.18 0.83
N ASP A 44 -17.69 16.79 1.15
CA ASP A 44 -17.98 15.48 1.75
C ASP A 44 -17.46 14.34 0.86
N MET A 45 -17.66 14.44 -0.46
CA MET A 45 -17.15 13.43 -1.41
C MET A 45 -15.63 13.37 -1.46
N ILE A 46 -14.94 14.52 -1.40
CA ILE A 46 -13.48 14.59 -1.36
C ILE A 46 -12.94 14.04 -0.04
N GLU A 47 -13.57 14.36 1.09
CA GLU A 47 -13.19 13.87 2.41
C GLU A 47 -13.32 12.35 2.52
N VAL A 48 -14.42 11.79 1.99
CA VAL A 48 -14.62 10.33 1.92
C VAL A 48 -13.51 9.65 1.10
N GLU A 49 -13.21 10.17 -0.10
CA GLU A 49 -12.13 9.62 -0.93
C GLU A 49 -10.75 9.75 -0.24
N ALA A 50 -10.45 10.92 0.33
CA ALA A 50 -9.17 11.16 1.00
C ALA A 50 -8.98 10.24 2.21
N LEU A 51 -10.05 10.02 2.99
CA LEU A 51 -10.04 9.08 4.11
C LEU A 51 -9.82 7.64 3.65
N ASP A 52 -10.49 7.21 2.58
CA ASP A 52 -10.32 5.88 2.02
C ASP A 52 -8.88 5.64 1.54
N ARG A 53 -8.29 6.62 0.84
CA ARG A 53 -6.88 6.56 0.42
C ARG A 53 -5.91 6.55 1.59
N ARG A 54 -6.17 7.33 2.64
CA ARG A 54 -5.36 7.32 3.86
C ARG A 54 -5.36 5.93 4.50
N ARG A 55 -6.53 5.32 4.66
CA ARG A 55 -6.68 3.97 5.23
C ARG A 55 -6.00 2.90 4.37
N ARG A 56 -6.16 2.98 3.04
CA ARG A 56 -5.41 2.14 2.09
C ARG A 56 -3.91 2.28 2.29
N ASN A 57 -3.41 3.50 2.44
CA ASN A 57 -1.98 3.75 2.61
C ASN A 57 -1.45 3.26 3.97
N ILE A 58 -2.28 3.27 5.02
CA ILE A 58 -1.95 2.64 6.31
C ILE A 58 -1.86 1.11 6.14
N ALA A 59 -2.87 0.51 5.52
CA ALA A 59 -2.94 -0.93 5.31
C ALA A 59 -1.78 -1.44 4.44
N PHE A 60 -1.58 -0.85 3.26
CA PHE A 60 -0.54 -1.29 2.32
C PHE A 60 0.81 -0.61 2.50
N GLY A 61 0.99 0.20 3.55
CA GLY A 61 2.20 0.99 3.82
C GLY A 61 3.52 0.26 3.55
N PRO A 62 3.72 -0.99 4.04
CA PRO A 62 4.96 -1.72 3.80
C PRO A 62 5.26 -1.98 2.31
N LEU A 63 4.25 -2.06 1.45
CA LEU A 63 4.38 -2.39 0.03
C LEU A 63 4.21 -1.16 -0.89
N LEU A 64 3.72 -0.03 -0.38
CA LEU A 64 3.45 1.17 -1.20
C LEU A 64 4.62 1.57 -2.13
N PRO A 65 5.89 1.58 -1.69
CA PRO A 65 6.99 1.99 -2.57
C PRO A 65 7.19 1.07 -3.77
N MET A 66 6.73 -0.19 -3.70
CA MET A 66 6.80 -1.13 -4.83
C MET A 66 5.82 -0.79 -5.96
N PHE A 67 4.87 0.13 -5.73
CA PHE A 67 3.96 0.64 -6.77
C PHE A 67 4.47 1.93 -7.41
N GLN A 68 5.72 2.30 -7.14
CA GLN A 68 6.34 3.52 -7.64
C GLN A 68 7.68 3.19 -8.31
N PRO A 69 8.11 3.98 -9.30
CA PRO A 69 9.48 3.92 -9.77
C PRO A 69 10.44 4.19 -8.61
N ARG A 70 11.57 3.47 -8.58
CA ARG A 70 12.60 3.69 -7.56
C ARG A 70 13.17 5.10 -7.67
N ALA A 71 13.46 5.71 -6.51
CA ALA A 71 14.00 7.07 -6.46
C ALA A 71 15.40 7.18 -7.06
N ASP A 72 16.20 6.11 -6.99
CA ASP A 72 17.55 6.03 -7.56
C ASP A 72 17.58 5.79 -9.09
N GLY A 73 16.42 5.62 -9.73
CA GLY A 73 16.30 5.39 -11.16
C GLY A 73 16.78 4.02 -11.64
N LEU A 74 17.14 3.11 -10.72
CA LEU A 74 17.52 1.74 -11.07
C LEU A 74 16.28 0.89 -11.39
N PRO A 75 16.42 -0.16 -12.21
CA PRO A 75 15.37 -1.16 -12.35
C PRO A 75 15.16 -1.88 -11.01
N GLY A 76 13.92 -2.19 -10.68
CA GLY A 76 13.57 -2.99 -9.50
C GLY A 76 12.23 -3.67 -9.67
N GLY A 77 11.92 -4.61 -8.78
CA GLY A 77 10.60 -5.23 -8.70
C GLY A 77 9.55 -4.15 -8.46
N GLY A 78 8.56 -4.06 -9.36
CA GLY A 78 7.53 -3.04 -9.29
C GLY A 78 6.19 -3.55 -9.79
N PHE A 79 5.12 -3.00 -9.24
CA PHE A 79 3.75 -3.35 -9.59
C PHE A 79 3.02 -2.17 -10.23
N PRO A 80 2.09 -2.41 -11.17
CA PRO A 80 1.36 -1.33 -11.81
C PRO A 80 0.56 -0.50 -10.78
N PRO A 81 0.67 0.84 -10.76
CA PRO A 81 -0.03 1.68 -9.77
C PRO A 81 -1.56 1.49 -9.75
N VAL A 82 -2.14 1.17 -10.91
CA VAL A 82 -3.58 0.92 -11.07
C VAL A 82 -4.08 -0.28 -10.26
N VAL A 83 -3.20 -1.25 -9.95
CA VAL A 83 -3.53 -2.44 -9.16
C VAL A 83 -3.87 -2.05 -7.72
N LEU A 84 -3.20 -1.06 -7.15
CA LEU A 84 -3.34 -0.67 -5.74
C LEU A 84 -4.79 -0.33 -5.36
N GLY A 85 -5.47 0.50 -6.17
CA GLY A 85 -6.86 0.87 -5.93
C GLY A 85 -7.86 -0.26 -6.16
N ARG A 86 -7.57 -1.19 -7.08
CA ARG A 86 -8.40 -2.38 -7.32
C ARG A 86 -8.25 -3.39 -6.19
N LEU A 87 -7.02 -3.60 -5.73
CA LEU A 87 -6.68 -4.47 -4.61
C LEU A 87 -7.36 -4.00 -3.31
N TRP A 88 -7.29 -2.69 -3.03
CA TRP A 88 -7.98 -2.07 -1.90
C TRP A 88 -9.46 -2.38 -1.92
N ARG A 89 -10.17 -2.02 -3.00
CA ARG A 89 -11.60 -2.29 -3.16
C ARG A 89 -11.96 -3.77 -3.06
N SER A 90 -11.09 -4.66 -3.55
CA SER A 90 -11.34 -6.10 -3.48
C SER A 90 -11.19 -6.65 -2.05
N SER A 91 -10.22 -6.14 -1.29
CA SER A 91 -9.92 -6.57 0.08
C SER A 91 -10.90 -6.00 1.12
N THR A 92 -11.48 -4.83 0.88
CA THR A 92 -12.38 -4.16 1.83
C THR A 92 -13.86 -4.42 1.58
N ARG A 93 -14.22 -5.06 0.45
CA ARG A 93 -15.61 -5.29 0.02
C ARG A 93 -16.47 -5.98 1.08
N ASN A 94 -15.90 -6.93 1.81
CA ASN A 94 -16.65 -7.81 2.71
C ASN A 94 -16.61 -7.36 4.17
N GLU A 95 -15.70 -6.44 4.54
CA GLU A 95 -15.47 -6.01 5.93
C GLU A 95 -15.32 -4.49 6.06
N PRO A 96 -16.25 -3.68 5.49
CA PRO A 96 -16.14 -2.21 5.53
C PRO A 96 -16.18 -1.63 6.95
N GLU A 97 -16.76 -2.34 7.90
CA GLU A 97 -16.85 -1.98 9.33
C GLU A 97 -15.49 -1.98 10.05
N LEU A 98 -14.47 -2.64 9.47
CA LEU A 98 -13.12 -2.65 10.03
C LEU A 98 -12.33 -1.39 9.64
N LEU A 99 -12.72 -0.69 8.58
CA LEU A 99 -11.97 0.45 8.05
C LEU A 99 -11.75 1.58 9.07
N PRO A 100 -12.74 1.96 9.91
CA PRO A 100 -12.52 2.96 10.96
C PRO A 100 -11.46 2.57 12.00
N GLN A 101 -11.16 1.28 12.17
CA GLN A 101 -10.13 0.84 13.12
C GLN A 101 -8.72 1.26 12.66
N LEU A 102 -8.52 1.47 11.36
CA LEU A 102 -7.24 1.91 10.81
C LEU A 102 -6.86 3.33 11.26
N ASP A 103 -7.84 4.15 11.65
CA ASP A 103 -7.61 5.55 12.04
C ASP A 103 -7.02 5.73 13.44
N ARG A 104 -6.96 4.65 14.23
CA ARG A 104 -6.65 4.66 15.67
C ARG A 104 -5.15 4.69 16.02
N ASP A 105 -4.28 4.38 15.06
CA ASP A 105 -2.82 4.29 15.22
C ASP A 105 -2.36 3.44 16.44
N ASP A 106 -3.07 2.34 16.70
CA ASP A 106 -2.81 1.40 17.80
C ASP A 106 -2.49 -0.02 17.28
N ASP A 107 -2.31 -0.98 18.19
CA ASP A 107 -2.06 -2.39 17.83
C ASP A 107 -3.22 -3.00 17.05
N LEU A 108 -4.45 -2.57 17.33
CA LEU A 108 -5.62 -3.01 16.59
C LEU A 108 -5.55 -2.52 15.14
N SER A 109 -5.20 -1.24 14.91
CA SER A 109 -4.96 -0.71 13.55
C SER A 109 -3.93 -1.55 12.79
N ARG A 110 -2.80 -1.90 13.43
CA ARG A 110 -1.76 -2.77 12.82
C ARG A 110 -2.29 -4.16 12.48
N MET A 111 -3.03 -4.80 13.38
CA MET A 111 -3.63 -6.12 13.16
C MET A 111 -4.63 -6.11 12.01
N ILE A 112 -5.47 -5.07 11.93
CA ILE A 112 -6.45 -4.91 10.84
C ILE A 112 -5.74 -4.65 9.51
N ALA A 113 -4.69 -3.81 9.50
CA ALA A 113 -3.87 -3.58 8.33
C ALA A 113 -3.28 -4.90 7.79
N ASP A 114 -2.73 -5.74 8.65
CA ASP A 114 -2.14 -7.02 8.27
C ASP A 114 -3.20 -8.02 7.77
N ARG A 115 -4.39 -8.05 8.39
CA ARG A 115 -5.54 -8.83 7.92
C ARG A 115 -5.98 -8.42 6.51
N LEU A 116 -6.02 -7.11 6.23
CA LEU A 116 -6.38 -6.60 4.91
C LEU A 116 -5.33 -6.95 3.84
N CYS A 117 -4.03 -6.96 4.19
CA CYS A 117 -2.98 -7.47 3.31
C CYS A 117 -3.16 -8.96 2.98
N LEU A 118 -3.49 -9.79 3.97
CA LEU A 118 -3.78 -11.21 3.73
C LEU A 118 -5.02 -11.40 2.84
N SER A 119 -6.08 -10.63 3.10
CA SER A 119 -7.30 -10.65 2.28
C SER A 119 -7.03 -10.22 0.84
N ALA A 120 -6.16 -9.23 0.65
CA ALA A 120 -5.68 -8.79 -0.65
C ALA A 120 -4.86 -9.89 -1.37
N ALA A 121 -4.01 -10.62 -0.63
CA ALA A 121 -3.25 -11.75 -1.18
C ALA A 121 -4.18 -12.87 -1.67
N PHE A 122 -5.20 -13.22 -0.88
CA PHE A 122 -6.24 -14.18 -1.31
C PHE A 122 -7.01 -13.68 -2.54
N ALA A 123 -7.38 -12.40 -2.58
CA ALA A 123 -8.06 -11.83 -3.74
C ALA A 123 -7.22 -11.93 -5.03
N LEU A 124 -5.90 -11.77 -4.96
CA LEU A 124 -5.01 -11.95 -6.11
C LEU A 124 -4.90 -13.42 -6.55
N ARG A 125 -4.92 -14.35 -5.60
CA ARG A 125 -4.85 -15.79 -5.89
C ARG A 125 -6.13 -16.32 -6.51
N ASP A 126 -7.28 -15.92 -5.96
CA ASP A 126 -8.58 -16.49 -6.34
C ASP A 126 -9.27 -15.70 -7.46
N ARG A 127 -9.01 -14.38 -7.51
CA ARG A 127 -9.77 -13.42 -8.34
C ARG A 127 -8.83 -12.42 -9.01
N ALA A 128 -7.69 -12.90 -9.52
CA ALA A 128 -6.70 -12.09 -10.23
C ALA A 128 -7.34 -11.19 -11.31
N GLY A 129 -8.34 -11.69 -12.04
CA GLY A 129 -9.04 -10.94 -13.09
C GLY A 129 -9.81 -9.70 -12.63
N GLU A 130 -10.19 -9.62 -11.35
CA GLU A 130 -10.83 -8.41 -10.79
C GLU A 130 -9.80 -7.31 -10.47
N VAL A 131 -8.55 -7.70 -10.22
CA VAL A 131 -7.52 -6.83 -9.65
C VAL A 131 -6.45 -6.46 -10.69
N TRP A 132 -5.96 -7.43 -11.45
CA TRP A 132 -4.90 -7.23 -12.43
C TRP A 132 -5.47 -6.75 -13.78
N PRO A 133 -4.98 -5.65 -14.36
CA PRO A 133 -5.23 -5.33 -15.76
C PRO A 133 -4.72 -6.47 -16.65
N GLU A 134 -5.43 -6.83 -17.73
CA GLU A 134 -4.92 -7.80 -18.71
C GLU A 134 -4.60 -9.19 -18.13
N ALA A 135 -5.34 -9.62 -17.09
CA ALA A 135 -5.14 -10.87 -16.35
C ALA A 135 -5.19 -12.17 -17.17
N ALA A 136 -5.39 -12.10 -18.49
CA ALA A 136 -5.37 -13.24 -19.39
C ALA A 136 -3.95 -13.66 -19.81
N SER A 137 -2.90 -12.89 -19.51
CA SER A 137 -1.52 -13.27 -19.82
C SER A 137 -0.86 -14.08 -18.69
N ALA A 138 0.04 -14.99 -19.05
CA ALA A 138 0.84 -15.75 -18.09
C ALA A 138 1.74 -14.83 -17.24
N GLU A 139 2.23 -13.75 -17.83
CA GLU A 139 3.05 -12.73 -17.14
C GLU A 139 2.23 -11.98 -16.09
N ALA A 140 1.02 -11.52 -16.43
CA ALA A 140 0.12 -10.87 -15.48
C ALA A 140 -0.22 -11.80 -14.30
N THR A 141 -0.45 -13.09 -14.59
CA THR A 141 -0.70 -14.10 -13.56
C THR A 141 0.51 -14.27 -12.64
N ALA A 142 1.72 -14.37 -13.20
CA ALA A 142 2.95 -14.49 -12.41
C ALA A 142 3.19 -13.25 -11.53
N GLN A 143 3.00 -12.04 -12.06
CA GLN A 143 3.13 -10.81 -11.28
C GLN A 143 2.07 -10.70 -10.18
N ALA A 144 0.83 -11.16 -10.42
CA ALA A 144 -0.21 -11.21 -9.41
C ALA A 144 0.14 -12.16 -8.26
N GLN A 145 0.70 -13.33 -8.57
CA GLN A 145 1.19 -14.26 -7.56
C GLN A 145 2.38 -13.71 -6.77
N GLU A 146 3.29 -12.99 -7.45
CA GLU A 146 4.41 -12.34 -6.78
C GLU A 146 3.93 -11.25 -5.82
N LEU A 147 2.99 -10.40 -6.23
CA LEU A 147 2.39 -9.41 -5.32
C LEU A 147 1.67 -10.10 -4.15
N ALA A 148 0.95 -11.20 -4.40
CA ALA A 148 0.31 -11.96 -3.33
C ALA A 148 1.33 -12.54 -2.32
N ALA A 149 2.50 -12.97 -2.79
CA ALA A 149 3.57 -13.44 -1.92
C ALA A 149 4.20 -12.30 -1.11
N CYS A 150 4.35 -11.11 -1.70
CA CYS A 150 4.78 -9.92 -0.95
C CYS A 150 3.76 -9.51 0.12
N LEU A 151 2.46 -9.61 -0.17
CA LEU A 151 1.39 -9.27 0.77
C LEU A 151 1.34 -10.22 1.99
N ASP A 152 1.66 -11.50 1.81
CA ASP A 152 1.80 -12.45 2.93
C ASP A 152 2.89 -12.01 3.92
N LEU A 153 3.89 -11.26 3.45
CA LEU A 153 5.00 -10.75 4.27
C LEU A 153 4.72 -9.37 4.88
N ALA A 154 3.56 -8.76 4.64
CA ALA A 154 3.28 -7.39 5.06
C ALA A 154 3.41 -7.19 6.58
N ALA A 155 2.96 -8.16 7.39
CA ALA A 155 3.09 -8.10 8.85
C ALA A 155 4.55 -8.11 9.31
N THR A 156 5.37 -8.98 8.70
CA THR A 156 6.82 -9.04 8.96
C THR A 156 7.50 -7.75 8.53
N ALA A 157 7.17 -7.24 7.34
CA ALA A 157 7.69 -5.97 6.83
C ALA A 157 7.30 -4.79 7.72
N ARG A 158 6.04 -4.69 8.17
CA ARG A 158 5.57 -3.62 9.06
C ARG A 158 6.34 -3.59 10.39
N ARG A 159 6.71 -4.75 10.91
CA ARG A 159 7.53 -4.87 12.13
C ARG A 159 9.00 -4.56 11.89
N ALA A 160 9.52 -4.89 10.71
CA ALA A 160 10.91 -4.69 10.32
C ALA A 160 11.24 -3.22 10.00
N LEU A 161 10.37 -2.55 9.23
CA LEU A 161 10.64 -1.22 8.68
C LEU A 161 10.97 -0.13 9.72
N PRO A 162 10.40 -0.11 10.95
CA PRO A 162 10.80 0.84 11.98
C PRO A 162 12.29 0.77 12.36
N HIS A 163 12.94 -0.39 12.18
CA HIS A 163 14.37 -0.58 12.47
C HIS A 163 15.29 -0.17 11.31
N LEU A 164 14.73 0.12 10.13
CA LEU A 164 15.50 0.45 8.93
C LEU A 164 16.48 1.64 9.12
N PRO A 165 16.10 2.74 9.80
CA PRO A 165 17.04 3.84 10.05
C PRO A 165 18.26 3.39 10.88
N ASP A 166 18.07 2.48 11.84
CA ASP A 166 19.16 1.96 12.65
C ASP A 166 20.04 0.99 11.85
N TRP A 167 19.45 0.12 11.04
CA TRP A 167 20.22 -0.78 10.16
C TRP A 167 21.10 0.00 9.18
N ILE A 168 20.57 1.10 8.65
CA ILE A 168 21.32 1.96 7.73
C ILE A 168 22.39 2.74 8.48
N ASN A 169 22.10 3.36 9.63
CA ASN A 169 23.04 4.31 10.25
C ASN A 169 24.02 3.64 11.22
N ARG A 170 23.63 2.53 11.85
CA ARG A 170 24.35 1.85 12.93
C ARG A 170 24.62 0.40 12.53
N SER A 171 25.72 0.20 11.80
CA SER A 171 26.17 -1.14 11.41
C SER A 171 26.82 -1.83 12.61
N GLY A 172 26.03 -2.58 13.39
CA GLY A 172 26.46 -3.30 14.60
C GLY A 172 25.82 -4.69 14.71
N PRO A 173 26.30 -5.54 15.65
CA PRO A 173 25.83 -6.92 15.81
C PRO A 173 24.34 -7.02 16.17
N GLU A 174 23.80 -6.03 16.87
CA GLU A 174 22.38 -5.94 17.23
C GLU A 174 21.50 -5.72 15.99
N ALA A 175 21.82 -4.72 15.17
CA ALA A 175 21.14 -4.47 13.89
C ALA A 175 21.19 -5.69 12.95
N ALA A 176 22.33 -6.39 12.90
CA ALA A 176 22.46 -7.62 12.12
C ALA A 176 21.56 -8.74 12.67
N ALA A 177 21.48 -8.90 13.99
CA ALA A 177 20.62 -9.90 14.62
C ALA A 177 19.13 -9.63 14.36
N GLU A 178 18.70 -8.36 14.45
CA GLU A 178 17.33 -7.95 14.15
C GLU A 178 16.95 -8.24 12.69
N LEU A 179 17.80 -7.86 11.73
CA LEU A 179 17.58 -8.13 10.32
C LEU A 179 17.54 -9.65 10.06
N LYS A 180 18.49 -10.41 10.59
CA LYS A 180 18.53 -11.88 10.43
C LYS A 180 17.29 -12.56 11.03
N LEU A 181 16.77 -12.04 12.15
CA LEU A 181 15.51 -12.52 12.73
C LEU A 181 14.33 -12.26 11.80
N ALA A 182 14.21 -11.05 11.23
CA ALA A 182 13.15 -10.70 10.29
C ALA A 182 13.21 -11.56 9.01
N LEU A 183 14.41 -11.76 8.45
CA LEU A 183 14.63 -12.61 7.28
C LEU A 183 14.26 -14.08 7.57
N ARG A 184 14.63 -14.59 8.75
CA ARG A 184 14.26 -15.94 9.18
C ARG A 184 12.76 -16.10 9.33
N GLN A 185 12.06 -15.10 9.88
CA GLN A 185 10.60 -15.12 9.98
C GLN A 185 9.95 -15.15 8.60
N ALA A 186 10.44 -14.33 7.66
CA ALA A 186 9.94 -14.33 6.29
C ALA A 186 10.19 -15.65 5.56
N ALA A 187 11.39 -16.24 5.71
CA ALA A 187 11.70 -17.57 5.16
C ALA A 187 10.81 -18.68 5.75
N GLY A 188 10.29 -18.50 6.97
CA GLY A 188 9.32 -19.40 7.57
C GLY A 188 7.92 -19.31 6.97
N ILE A 189 7.59 -18.22 6.27
CA ILE A 189 6.29 -18.00 5.62
C ILE A 189 6.28 -18.60 4.20
N ALA A 190 7.35 -18.42 3.43
CA ALA A 190 7.44 -18.90 2.04
C ALA A 190 8.88 -19.22 1.60
N PRO A 191 9.08 -20.12 0.60
CA PRO A 191 10.40 -20.56 0.11
C PRO A 191 11.37 -19.44 -0.31
N ASP A 192 10.89 -18.28 -0.77
CA ASP A 192 11.72 -17.09 -1.06
C ASP A 192 11.36 -15.88 -0.19
N GLY A 193 10.75 -16.12 0.97
CA GLY A 193 10.23 -15.04 1.82
C GLY A 193 11.32 -14.07 2.28
N ALA A 194 12.51 -14.56 2.60
CA ALA A 194 13.65 -13.70 2.94
C ALA A 194 14.05 -12.77 1.79
N SER A 195 14.12 -13.29 0.56
CA SER A 195 14.45 -12.49 -0.62
C SER A 195 13.38 -11.44 -0.90
N ARG A 196 12.10 -11.82 -0.83
CA ARG A 196 10.97 -10.90 -1.02
C ARG A 196 10.93 -9.81 0.06
N LEU A 197 11.25 -10.16 1.31
CA LEU A 197 11.34 -9.16 2.38
C LEU A 197 12.47 -8.16 2.12
N LEU A 198 13.62 -8.60 1.58
CA LEU A 198 14.69 -7.68 1.18
C LEU A 198 14.23 -6.74 0.06
N GLU A 199 13.54 -7.24 -0.97
CA GLU A 199 12.98 -6.39 -2.03
C GLU A 199 12.00 -5.36 -1.47
N ILE A 200 11.12 -5.75 -0.54
CA ILE A 200 10.24 -4.83 0.17
C ILE A 200 11.06 -3.76 0.88
N ILE A 201 12.05 -4.14 1.69
CA ILE A 201 12.92 -3.18 2.41
C ILE A 201 13.65 -2.25 1.44
N PHE A 202 14.19 -2.77 0.34
CA PHE A 202 14.92 -1.99 -0.65
C PHE A 202 14.04 -0.98 -1.37
N ALA A 203 12.74 -1.24 -1.50
CA ALA A 203 11.80 -0.28 -2.06
C ALA A 203 11.63 0.97 -1.17
N HIS A 204 11.92 0.88 0.14
CA HIS A 204 11.91 2.03 1.06
C HIS A 204 13.22 2.83 1.05
N LEU A 205 14.22 2.42 0.27
CA LEU A 205 15.52 3.10 0.19
C LEU A 205 15.57 4.07 -0.99
N GLU A 206 15.96 5.31 -0.73
CA GLU A 206 16.07 6.35 -1.75
C GLU A 206 17.37 6.26 -2.57
N ASP A 207 18.40 5.58 -2.05
CA ASP A 207 19.74 5.48 -2.67
C ASP A 207 20.24 4.03 -2.65
N ALA A 208 20.66 3.53 -3.81
CA ALA A 208 21.26 2.21 -4.02
C ALA A 208 22.44 1.90 -3.08
N ARG A 209 23.18 2.91 -2.62
CA ARG A 209 24.29 2.71 -1.65
C ARG A 209 23.80 2.17 -0.32
N LEU A 210 22.55 2.49 0.07
CA LEU A 210 21.95 2.00 1.31
C LEU A 210 21.60 0.51 1.21
N ILE A 211 21.28 0.02 0.02
CA ILE A 211 21.07 -1.41 -0.25
C ILE A 211 22.31 -2.21 0.14
N LEU A 212 23.51 -1.72 -0.23
CA LEU A 212 24.76 -2.39 0.10
C LEU A 212 24.99 -2.49 1.61
N ARG A 213 24.54 -1.49 2.38
CA ARG A 213 24.63 -1.54 3.86
C ARG A 213 23.72 -2.61 4.45
N ILE A 214 22.50 -2.73 3.93
CA ILE A 214 21.56 -3.78 4.33
C ILE A 214 22.07 -5.17 3.89
N ALA A 215 22.57 -5.30 2.66
CA ALA A 215 23.14 -6.55 2.15
C ALA A 215 24.34 -7.01 3.00
N ALA A 216 25.19 -6.08 3.43
CA ALA A 216 26.32 -6.39 4.32
C ALA A 216 25.89 -6.89 5.71
N LEU A 217 24.74 -6.43 6.23
CA LEU A 217 24.18 -6.92 7.49
C LEU A 217 23.51 -8.29 7.35
N ALA A 218 22.98 -8.58 6.17
CA ALA A 218 22.31 -9.85 5.87
C ALA A 218 23.30 -11.01 5.62
N ALA A 219 24.53 -10.71 5.21
CA ALA A 219 25.62 -11.67 5.05
C ALA A 219 26.04 -12.33 6.37
#